data_AF-D2DXR6-F1
#
_entry.id   AF-D2DXR6-F1
#
_cell.length_a   1.000
_cell.length_b   1.000
_cell.length_c   1.000
_cell.angle_alpha   90.00
_cell.angle_beta   90.00
_cell.angle_gamma   90.00
#
_symmetry.space_group_name_H-M   'P 1'
#
loop_
_entity.id
_entity.type
_entity.pdbx_description
1 polymer ?
#
loop_
_entity_poly.entity_id
_entity_poly.type
_entity_poly.pdbx_seq_one_letter_code
_entity_poly.pdbx_strand_id
1 'polypeptide(L)'
;MPSPVFHDSMKKHLLTFLATLALAVAARAESSVKLTGVHLCCKGCVTGAEKAVAKVGGATVACDADAKTVTVTAPDTAVAQKAVDSLVAAGYFGKSEDPAIKVKETSGAKDAKVSTLAVNEVHLCCKKCVTAVGKALESVKGVSGNTAEKGAKTFAVTGDFNAKEVFTALQKEGLTGKAGN
;
A
#
# COMPACT_ATOMS: atom_id res chain seq x y z
N MET A 1 9.68 24.25 -81.00
CA MET A 1 8.52 25.17 -80.98
C MET A 1 8.46 25.79 -79.60
N PRO A 2 8.44 27.13 -79.49
CA PRO A 2 8.40 27.85 -78.22
C PRO A 2 6.95 27.98 -77.72
N SER A 3 6.84 28.53 -76.51
CA SER A 3 5.72 29.32 -75.98
C SER A 3 4.78 28.64 -74.96
N PRO A 4 4.26 29.45 -74.02
CA PRO A 4 4.49 29.22 -72.59
C PRO A 4 3.17 29.40 -71.79
N VAL A 5 3.15 29.10 -70.48
CA VAL A 5 3.02 30.08 -69.38
C VAL A 5 1.71 30.91 -69.25
N PHE A 6 1.21 30.91 -68.01
CA PHE A 6 0.31 31.86 -67.30
C PHE A 6 -1.12 32.09 -67.81
N HIS A 7 -2.09 31.74 -66.96
CA HIS A 7 -2.94 32.63 -66.13
C HIS A 7 -3.95 31.67 -65.42
N ASP A 8 -4.45 31.87 -64.20
CA ASP A 8 -4.90 33.11 -63.58
C ASP A 8 -5.25 32.87 -62.10
N SER A 9 -5.25 33.96 -61.33
CA SER A 9 -6.05 34.15 -60.11
C SER A 9 -5.72 33.38 -58.82
N MET A 10 -4.61 33.82 -58.25
CA MET A 10 -4.59 34.37 -56.89
C MET A 10 -5.93 35.02 -56.45
N LYS A 11 -6.63 34.46 -55.45
CA LYS A 11 -7.11 35.14 -54.22
C LYS A 11 -8.27 34.41 -53.54
N LYS A 12 -8.07 34.17 -52.24
CA LYS A 12 -9.03 33.71 -51.22
C LYS A 12 -9.35 32.21 -51.37
N HIS A 13 -9.06 31.33 -50.43
CA HIS A 13 -9.34 31.46 -49.01
C HIS A 13 -8.36 30.59 -48.20
N LEU A 14 -7.69 31.25 -47.27
CA LEU A 14 -7.24 30.71 -46.00
C LEU A 14 -8.38 29.93 -45.33
N LEU A 15 -8.29 28.61 -45.23
CA LEU A 15 -9.03 27.84 -44.24
C LEU A 15 -8.21 26.65 -43.75
N THR A 16 -7.41 26.97 -42.74
CA THR A 16 -6.77 26.09 -41.77
C THR A 16 -7.78 25.11 -41.17
N PHE A 17 -7.67 23.82 -41.47
CA PHE A 17 -8.35 22.76 -40.71
C PHE A 17 -7.49 22.37 -39.50
N LEU A 18 -7.62 23.14 -38.41
CA LEU A 18 -7.18 22.73 -37.07
C LEU A 18 -8.18 21.70 -36.54
N ALA A 19 -7.87 20.41 -36.71
CA ALA A 19 -8.58 19.35 -36.01
C ALA A 19 -8.17 19.40 -34.53
N THR A 20 -8.91 20.17 -33.72
CA THR A 20 -8.78 20.14 -32.27
C THR A 20 -9.29 18.79 -31.76
N LEU A 21 -8.36 17.90 -31.42
CA LEU A 21 -8.64 16.69 -30.67
C LEU A 21 -9.05 17.11 -29.26
N ALA A 22 -10.35 17.23 -29.02
CA ALA A 22 -10.90 17.47 -27.69
C ALA A 22 -10.59 16.25 -26.82
N LEU A 23 -9.59 16.36 -25.93
CA LEU A 23 -9.44 15.44 -24.81
C LEU A 23 -10.66 15.62 -23.91
N ALA A 24 -11.65 14.74 -24.05
CA ALA A 24 -12.69 14.58 -23.05
C ALA A 24 -12.01 14.11 -21.75
N VAL A 25 -11.75 15.05 -20.84
CA VAL A 25 -11.42 14.73 -19.45
C VAL A 25 -12.70 14.15 -18.86
N ALA A 26 -12.83 12.82 -18.89
CA ALA A 26 -13.80 12.14 -18.05
C ALA A 26 -13.44 12.49 -16.60
N ALA A 27 -14.30 13.25 -15.93
CA ALA A 27 -14.25 13.42 -14.49
C ALA A 27 -14.47 12.04 -13.87
N ARG A 28 -13.37 11.29 -13.68
CA ARG A 28 -13.39 10.05 -12.91
C ARG A 28 -13.65 10.44 -11.47
N ALA A 29 -14.68 9.85 -10.87
CA ALA A 29 -14.90 9.99 -9.45
C ALA A 29 -13.65 9.50 -8.72
N GLU A 30 -12.97 10.40 -8.00
CA GLU A 30 -11.83 10.02 -7.17
C GLU A 30 -12.25 8.94 -6.19
N SER A 31 -11.48 7.87 -6.12
CA SER A 31 -11.69 6.78 -5.17
C SER A 31 -11.03 7.15 -3.85
N SER A 32 -11.80 7.13 -2.76
CA SER A 32 -11.32 7.36 -1.40
C SER A 32 -11.54 6.10 -0.57
N VAL A 33 -10.47 5.59 0.03
CA VAL A 33 -10.43 4.31 0.71
C VAL A 33 -9.86 4.50 2.10
N LYS A 34 -10.66 4.20 3.12
CA LYS A 34 -10.24 4.27 4.51
C LYS A 34 -9.87 2.89 5.05
N LEU A 35 -8.66 2.78 5.58
CA LEU A 35 -8.18 1.64 6.34
C LEU A 35 -8.25 1.96 7.83
N THR A 36 -8.78 1.04 8.62
CA THR A 36 -8.87 1.14 10.09
C THR A 36 -7.97 0.13 10.78
N GLY A 37 -7.57 0.43 12.02
CA GLY A 37 -6.74 -0.47 12.82
C GLY A 37 -5.27 -0.51 12.41
N VAL A 38 -4.79 0.49 11.66
CA VAL A 38 -3.39 0.55 11.22
C VAL A 38 -2.48 0.97 12.37
N HIS A 39 -1.35 0.29 12.55
CA HIS A 39 -0.43 0.61 13.64
C HIS A 39 0.37 1.91 13.37
N LEU A 40 -0.20 3.06 13.77
CA LEU A 40 0.38 4.39 13.58
C LEU A 40 0.79 5.05 14.89
N CYS A 41 1.69 4.43 15.65
CA CYS A 41 1.97 4.85 17.04
C CYS A 41 3.01 5.99 17.20
N CYS A 42 3.67 6.41 16.12
CA CYS A 42 4.66 7.48 16.13
C CYS A 42 4.70 8.24 14.78
N LYS A 43 5.32 9.43 14.77
CA LYS A 43 5.50 10.25 13.56
C LYS A 43 6.25 9.51 12.45
N GLY A 44 7.19 8.63 12.81
CA GLY A 44 7.90 7.79 11.84
C GLY A 44 6.97 6.84 11.08
N CYS A 45 5.94 6.29 11.74
CA CYS A 45 4.94 5.45 11.10
C CYS A 45 4.10 6.23 10.09
N VAL A 46 3.67 7.45 10.44
CA VAL A 46 2.93 8.35 9.53
C VAL A 46 3.76 8.65 8.29
N THR A 47 5.00 9.13 8.47
CA THR A 47 5.89 9.42 7.34
C THR A 47 6.25 8.18 6.52
N GLY A 48 6.34 7.00 7.16
CA GLY A 48 6.57 5.74 6.44
C GLY A 48 5.38 5.33 5.57
N ALA A 49 4.15 5.48 6.06
CA ALA A 49 2.93 5.23 5.29
C ALA A 49 2.80 6.21 4.11
N GLU A 50 3.07 7.50 4.35
CA GLU A 50 3.13 8.53 3.30
C GLU A 50 4.14 8.18 2.20
N LYS A 51 5.36 7.78 2.59
CA LYS A 51 6.40 7.34 1.65
C LYS A 51 6.03 6.07 0.90
N ALA A 52 5.26 5.17 1.51
CA ALA A 52 4.81 3.96 0.84
C ALA A 52 3.80 4.29 -0.27
N VAL A 53 2.82 5.15 0.01
CA VAL A 53 1.81 5.57 -0.98
C VAL A 53 2.41 6.47 -2.05
N ALA A 54 3.37 7.34 -1.73
CA ALA A 54 4.03 8.23 -2.70
C ALA A 54 4.74 7.49 -3.86
N LYS A 55 5.00 6.18 -3.71
CA LYS A 55 5.53 5.33 -4.80
C LYS A 55 4.50 5.03 -5.89
N VAL A 56 3.22 5.29 -5.63
CA VAL A 56 2.10 5.01 -6.52
C VAL A 56 1.62 6.34 -7.12
N GLY A 57 1.93 6.55 -8.39
CA GLY A 57 1.55 7.77 -9.10
C GLY A 57 0.05 8.03 -9.07
N GLY A 58 -0.34 9.25 -8.70
CA GLY A 58 -1.74 9.68 -8.61
C GLY A 58 -2.43 9.31 -7.28
N ALA A 59 -1.79 8.57 -6.39
CA ALA A 59 -2.32 8.30 -5.06
C ALA A 59 -1.79 9.30 -4.03
N THR A 60 -2.63 9.71 -3.09
CA THR A 60 -2.26 10.46 -1.89
C THR A 60 -2.79 9.75 -0.66
N VAL A 61 -2.28 10.13 0.51
CA VAL A 61 -2.68 9.51 1.77
C VAL A 61 -2.75 10.52 2.90
N ALA A 62 -3.78 10.39 3.72
CA ALA A 62 -3.92 11.07 5.01
C ALA A 62 -3.86 10.03 6.12
N CYS A 63 -3.02 10.26 7.12
CA CYS A 63 -2.88 9.37 8.27
C CYS A 63 -3.42 10.04 9.53
N ASP A 64 -4.24 9.32 10.28
CA ASP A 64 -4.70 9.70 11.62
C ASP A 64 -4.13 8.71 12.63
N ALA A 65 -3.11 9.15 13.36
CA ALA A 65 -2.41 8.32 14.34
C ALA A 65 -3.27 8.03 15.58
N ASP A 66 -4.13 8.97 15.97
CA ASP A 66 -4.98 8.84 17.15
C ASP A 66 -6.14 7.88 16.89
N ALA A 67 -6.79 8.02 15.72
CA ALA A 67 -7.84 7.12 15.27
C ALA A 67 -7.30 5.79 14.70
N LYS A 68 -5.99 5.67 14.48
CA LYS A 68 -5.34 4.52 13.86
C LYS A 68 -5.90 4.22 12.46
N THR A 69 -6.03 5.27 11.65
CA THR A 69 -6.59 5.16 10.29
C THR A 69 -5.68 5.73 9.23
N VAL A 70 -5.83 5.20 8.01
CA VAL A 70 -5.15 5.66 6.81
C VAL A 70 -6.19 5.82 5.72
N THR A 71 -6.33 7.02 5.16
CA THR A 71 -7.23 7.30 4.05
C THR A 71 -6.43 7.52 2.78
N VAL A 72 -6.60 6.66 1.79
CA VAL A 72 -5.97 6.74 0.47
C VAL A 72 -6.95 7.39 -0.50
N THR A 73 -6.50 8.42 -1.22
CA THR A 73 -7.25 9.02 -2.32
C THR A 73 -6.52 8.77 -3.64
N ALA A 74 -7.23 8.35 -4.67
CA ALA A 74 -6.66 7.99 -5.96
C ALA A 74 -7.64 8.26 -7.13
N PRO A 75 -7.17 8.37 -8.38
CA PRO A 75 -8.02 8.64 -9.55
C PRO A 75 -8.99 7.50 -9.89
N ASP A 76 -8.70 6.27 -9.45
CA ASP A 76 -9.58 5.11 -9.62
C ASP A 76 -9.23 3.98 -8.63
N THR A 77 -10.11 2.99 -8.53
CA THR A 77 -9.98 1.82 -7.64
C THR A 77 -8.70 1.02 -7.89
N ALA A 78 -8.21 0.96 -9.13
CA ALA A 78 -7.00 0.19 -9.44
C ALA A 78 -5.75 0.89 -8.88
N VAL A 79 -5.68 2.22 -8.96
CA VAL A 79 -4.62 3.01 -8.32
C VAL A 79 -4.75 2.97 -6.79
N ALA A 80 -5.97 3.05 -6.25
CA ALA A 80 -6.20 2.90 -4.81
C ALA A 80 -5.74 1.53 -4.29
N GLN A 81 -6.05 0.44 -5.01
CA GLN A 81 -5.61 -0.90 -4.66
C GLN A 81 -4.08 -1.03 -4.66
N LYS A 82 -3.39 -0.44 -5.65
CA LYS A 82 -1.92 -0.41 -5.69
C LYS A 82 -1.33 0.33 -4.50
N ALA A 83 -1.94 1.44 -4.08
CA ALA A 83 -1.51 2.20 -2.91
C ALA A 83 -1.69 1.39 -1.60
N VAL A 84 -2.81 0.68 -1.46
CA VAL A 84 -3.03 -0.24 -0.33
C VAL A 84 -2.05 -1.41 -0.35
N ASP A 85 -1.77 -2.01 -1.51
CA ASP A 85 -0.76 -3.06 -1.65
C ASP A 85 0.65 -2.54 -1.26
N SER A 86 0.97 -1.28 -1.59
CA SER A 86 2.22 -0.64 -1.19
C SER A 86 2.33 -0.43 0.31
N LEU A 87 1.22 -0.08 0.99
CA LEU A 87 1.17 0.01 2.45
C LEU A 87 1.43 -1.37 3.10
N VAL A 88 0.78 -2.42 2.61
CA VAL A 88 0.99 -3.80 3.08
C VAL A 88 2.43 -4.24 2.89
N ALA A 89 3.02 -3.97 1.71
CA ALA A 89 4.41 -4.28 1.43
C ALA A 89 5.40 -3.48 2.30
N ALA A 90 4.98 -2.34 2.85
CA ALA A 90 5.76 -1.56 3.81
C ALA A 90 5.53 -1.98 5.27
N GLY A 91 4.72 -3.01 5.53
CA GLY A 91 4.45 -3.56 6.85
C GLY A 91 3.24 -2.97 7.57
N TYR A 92 2.44 -2.13 6.90
CA TYR A 92 1.21 -1.56 7.45
C TYR A 92 0.01 -2.42 7.08
N PHE A 93 -0.75 -2.83 8.09
CA PHE A 93 -1.96 -3.62 7.88
C PHE A 93 -3.16 -2.96 8.54
N GLY A 94 -4.34 -3.11 7.93
CA GLY A 94 -5.59 -2.59 8.46
C GLY A 94 -6.77 -3.22 7.75
N LYS A 95 -7.98 -2.82 8.13
CA LYS A 95 -9.23 -3.26 7.50
C LYS A 95 -9.74 -2.16 6.57
N SER A 96 -9.97 -2.51 5.31
CA SER A 96 -10.64 -1.60 4.36
C SER A 96 -12.12 -1.43 4.73
N GLU A 97 -12.59 -0.18 4.73
CA GLU A 97 -14.01 0.16 4.78
C GLU A 97 -14.67 0.04 3.40
N ASP A 98 -13.88 -0.02 2.32
CA ASP A 98 -14.36 -0.25 0.96
C ASP A 98 -14.23 -1.74 0.60
N PRO A 99 -15.34 -2.46 0.29
CA PRO A 99 -15.32 -3.88 -0.06
C PRO A 99 -14.65 -4.18 -1.41
N ALA A 100 -14.53 -3.20 -2.30
CA ALA A 100 -13.83 -3.33 -3.58
C ALA A 100 -12.31 -3.39 -3.40
N ILE A 101 -11.79 -2.86 -2.29
CA ILE A 101 -10.36 -2.85 -1.97
C ILE A 101 -10.04 -3.99 -1.02
N LYS A 102 -9.07 -4.81 -1.41
CA LYS A 102 -8.60 -5.96 -0.64
C LYS A 102 -7.29 -5.64 0.04
N VAL A 103 -7.26 -5.69 1.37
CA VAL A 103 -5.99 -5.67 2.11
C VAL A 103 -5.45 -7.10 2.10
N LYS A 104 -4.39 -7.34 1.33
CA LYS A 104 -3.88 -8.68 1.09
C LYS A 104 -3.20 -9.24 2.34
N GLU A 105 -3.65 -10.39 2.80
CA GLU A 105 -3.00 -11.18 3.86
C GLU A 105 -1.83 -12.02 3.31
N THR A 106 -1.00 -11.43 2.45
CA THR A 106 0.08 -12.16 1.77
C THR A 106 1.34 -12.23 2.62
N SER A 107 1.22 -12.92 3.76
CA SER A 107 2.39 -13.23 4.59
C SER A 107 3.24 -14.35 4.01
N GLY A 108 2.66 -15.24 3.20
CA GLY A 108 3.34 -16.46 2.73
C GLY A 108 3.49 -17.53 3.81
N ALA A 109 2.94 -17.32 5.01
CA ALA A 109 2.91 -18.33 6.06
C ALA A 109 1.98 -19.48 5.69
N LYS A 110 2.49 -20.71 5.79
CA LYS A 110 1.68 -21.91 5.61
C LYS A 110 0.84 -22.15 6.86
N ASP A 111 -0.31 -22.78 6.66
CA ASP A 111 -1.15 -23.30 7.74
C ASP A 111 -0.54 -24.59 8.28
N ALA A 112 0.57 -24.46 9.00
CA ALA A 112 1.38 -25.57 9.47
C ALA A 112 2.06 -25.23 10.80
N LYS A 113 2.26 -26.26 11.62
CA LYS A 113 3.05 -26.16 12.84
C LYS A 113 4.54 -26.02 12.50
N VAL A 114 5.22 -25.15 13.23
CA VAL A 114 6.66 -24.92 13.14
C VAL A 114 7.26 -24.70 14.52
N SER A 115 8.56 -24.96 14.67
CA SER A 115 9.32 -24.67 15.90
C SER A 115 9.95 -23.27 15.92
N THR A 116 10.18 -22.73 14.73
CA THR A 116 10.78 -21.42 14.48
C THR A 116 10.15 -20.82 13.22
N LEU A 117 10.00 -19.50 13.21
CA LEU A 117 9.50 -18.72 12.08
C LEU A 117 10.25 -17.41 12.01
N ALA A 118 10.92 -17.15 10.89
CA ALA A 118 11.38 -15.81 10.57
C ALA A 118 10.21 -14.95 10.07
N VAL A 119 10.08 -13.75 10.61
CA VAL A 119 9.12 -12.73 10.17
C VAL A 119 9.93 -11.59 9.58
N ASN A 120 9.91 -11.47 8.25
CA ASN A 120 10.65 -10.51 7.44
C ASN A 120 9.80 -9.31 7.05
N GLU A 121 10.46 -8.27 6.53
CA GLU A 121 9.84 -7.06 5.97
C GLU A 121 8.93 -6.32 6.96
N VAL A 122 9.26 -6.40 8.25
CA VAL A 122 8.57 -5.62 9.28
C VAL A 122 9.20 -4.25 9.47
N HIS A 123 8.43 -3.32 10.01
CA HIS A 123 8.90 -1.96 10.29
C HIS A 123 8.83 -1.64 11.80
N LEU A 124 9.81 -2.12 12.58
CA LEU A 124 9.83 -1.94 14.04
C LEU A 124 10.54 -0.66 14.47
N CYS A 125 10.17 0.50 13.92
CA CYS A 125 10.92 1.75 14.10
C CYS A 125 10.97 2.28 15.54
N CYS A 126 10.05 1.87 16.42
CA CYS A 126 10.00 2.35 17.80
C CYS A 126 9.61 1.26 18.81
N LYS A 127 9.79 1.53 20.10
CA LYS A 127 9.50 0.57 21.19
C LYS A 127 8.04 0.10 21.19
N LYS A 128 7.08 0.99 20.86
CA LYS A 128 5.65 0.62 20.80
C LYS A 128 5.36 -0.44 19.73
N CYS A 129 6.10 -0.45 18.61
CA CYS A 129 5.98 -1.50 17.60
C CYS A 129 6.42 -2.85 18.15
N VAL A 130 7.55 -2.89 18.87
CA VAL A 130 8.04 -4.10 19.53
C VAL A 130 7.05 -4.60 20.58
N THR A 131 6.47 -3.68 21.38
CA THR A 131 5.41 -4.01 22.33
C THR A 131 4.19 -4.60 21.64
N ALA A 132 3.77 -4.05 20.49
CA ALA A 132 2.65 -4.58 19.72
C ALA A 132 2.94 -5.97 19.14
N VAL A 133 4.17 -6.26 18.72
CA VAL A 133 4.59 -7.62 18.37
C VAL A 133 4.46 -8.56 19.57
N GLY A 134 4.99 -8.17 20.74
CA GLY A 134 4.87 -8.97 21.96
C GLY A 134 3.40 -9.29 22.30
N LYS A 135 2.55 -8.26 22.32
CA LYS A 135 1.11 -8.38 22.57
C LYS A 135 0.39 -9.29 21.55
N ALA A 136 0.73 -9.17 20.27
CA ALA A 136 0.19 -10.05 19.25
C ALA A 136 0.56 -11.51 19.55
N LEU A 137 1.83 -11.77 19.82
CA LEU A 137 2.36 -13.13 20.01
C LEU A 137 1.87 -13.80 21.30
N GLU A 138 1.54 -13.03 22.35
CA GLU A 138 0.89 -13.55 23.57
C GLU A 138 -0.44 -14.25 23.28
N SER A 139 -1.13 -13.87 22.20
CA SER A 139 -2.40 -14.49 21.80
C SER A 139 -2.24 -15.78 20.99
N VAL A 140 -1.01 -16.14 20.61
CA VAL A 140 -0.72 -17.30 19.76
C VAL A 140 -0.29 -18.48 20.62
N LYS A 141 -1.12 -19.53 20.64
CA LYS A 141 -0.84 -20.73 21.44
C LYS A 141 0.47 -21.37 21.01
N GLY A 142 1.33 -21.67 21.98
CA GLY A 142 2.57 -22.40 21.79
C GLY A 142 3.77 -21.54 21.38
N VAL A 143 3.60 -20.24 21.15
CA VAL A 143 4.72 -19.30 21.08
C VAL A 143 5.37 -19.20 22.46
N SER A 144 6.69 -19.31 22.51
CA SER A 144 7.50 -19.24 23.74
C SER A 144 8.50 -18.09 23.75
N GLY A 145 8.77 -17.46 22.60
CA GLY A 145 9.72 -16.36 22.52
C GLY A 145 9.74 -15.68 21.15
N ASN A 146 10.38 -14.51 21.11
CA ASN A 146 10.69 -13.81 19.87
C ASN A 146 11.93 -12.92 20.03
N THR A 147 12.53 -12.51 18.91
CA THR A 147 13.72 -11.63 18.87
C THR A 147 13.38 -10.23 18.36
N ALA A 148 12.13 -9.78 18.48
CA ALA A 148 11.72 -8.49 17.94
C ALA A 148 12.39 -7.35 18.72
N GLU A 149 13.02 -6.44 17.99
CA GLU A 149 13.71 -5.30 18.58
C GLU A 149 13.54 -4.03 17.75
N LYS A 150 13.86 -2.88 18.35
CA LYS A 150 13.70 -1.59 17.68
C LYS A 150 14.68 -1.50 16.50
N GLY A 151 14.16 -1.17 15.33
CA GLY A 151 14.92 -1.00 14.10
C GLY A 151 15.09 -2.29 13.30
N ALA A 152 14.66 -3.43 13.84
CA ALA A 152 14.71 -4.69 13.12
C ALA A 152 13.75 -4.68 11.92
N LYS A 153 14.22 -5.25 10.82
CA LYS A 153 13.43 -5.56 9.62
C LYS A 153 12.97 -7.02 9.57
N THR A 154 13.56 -7.83 10.44
CA THR A 154 13.29 -9.25 10.60
C THR A 154 13.35 -9.60 12.08
N PHE A 155 12.51 -10.51 12.55
CA PHE A 155 12.67 -11.16 13.84
C PHE A 155 12.28 -12.63 13.76
N ALA A 156 12.76 -13.44 14.70
CA ALA A 156 12.35 -14.84 14.84
C ALA A 156 11.26 -14.97 15.89
N VAL A 157 10.34 -15.90 15.69
CA VAL A 157 9.37 -16.41 16.67
C VAL A 157 9.71 -17.88 16.94
N THR A 158 9.76 -18.28 18.20
CA THR A 158 10.10 -19.65 18.63
C THR A 158 8.98 -20.25 19.47
N GLY A 159 8.85 -21.57 19.44
CA GLY A 159 7.82 -22.33 20.17
C GLY A 159 7.16 -23.40 19.28
N ASP A 160 6.15 -24.12 19.78
CA ASP A 160 5.36 -25.07 18.97
C ASP A 160 4.01 -24.44 18.60
N PHE A 161 4.01 -23.67 17.50
CA PHE A 161 2.86 -22.85 17.09
C PHE A 161 2.53 -23.03 15.60
N ASN A 162 1.35 -22.56 15.20
CA ASN A 162 0.97 -22.50 13.79
C ASN A 162 1.47 -21.19 13.17
N ALA A 163 2.22 -21.28 12.06
CA ALA A 163 2.82 -20.10 11.43
C ALA A 163 1.79 -19.08 10.92
N LYS A 164 0.62 -19.52 10.44
CA LYS A 164 -0.45 -18.63 9.97
C LYS A 164 -1.11 -17.86 11.13
N GLU A 165 -1.21 -18.46 12.31
CA GLU A 165 -1.76 -17.81 13.50
C GLU A 165 -0.90 -16.63 13.96
N VAL A 166 0.44 -16.72 13.80
CA VAL A 166 1.35 -15.61 14.06
C VAL A 166 1.00 -14.38 13.21
N PHE A 167 0.85 -14.55 11.90
CA PHE A 167 0.52 -13.42 11.03
C PHE A 167 -0.90 -12.90 11.26
N THR A 168 -1.84 -13.79 11.56
CA THR A 168 -3.19 -13.39 11.94
C THR A 168 -3.17 -12.51 13.19
N ALA A 169 -2.34 -12.85 14.18
CA ALA A 169 -2.20 -12.06 15.39
C ALA A 169 -1.51 -10.71 15.15
N LEU A 170 -0.43 -10.68 14.36
CA LEU A 170 0.25 -9.44 13.99
C LEU A 170 -0.70 -8.47 13.25
N GLN A 171 -1.50 -9.00 12.33
CA GLN A 171 -2.47 -8.23 11.54
C GLN A 171 -3.57 -7.62 12.41
N LYS A 172 -4.01 -8.30 13.48
CA LYS A 172 -4.95 -7.74 14.46
C LYS A 172 -4.39 -6.52 15.21
N GLU A 173 -3.07 -6.42 15.35
CA GLU A 173 -2.38 -5.27 15.95
C GLU A 173 -1.99 -4.19 14.90
N GLY A 174 -2.43 -4.35 13.65
CA GLY A 174 -2.17 -3.41 12.56
C GLY A 174 -0.80 -3.55 11.90
N LEU A 175 -0.14 -4.70 12.11
CA LEU A 175 1.20 -5.01 11.63
C LEU A 175 1.16 -6.14 10.61
N THR A 176 2.10 -6.15 9.66
CA THR A 176 2.31 -7.31 8.79
C THR A 176 3.77 -7.43 8.39
N GLY A 177 4.08 -8.50 7.65
CA GLY A 177 5.40 -8.85 7.14
C GLY A 177 5.29 -10.12 6.28
N LYS A 178 6.42 -10.78 6.04
CA LYS A 178 6.49 -12.03 5.28
C LYS A 178 7.13 -13.15 6.08
N ALA A 179 6.63 -14.37 5.94
CA ALA A 179 7.28 -15.56 6.44
C ALA A 179 8.61 -15.75 5.70
N GLY A 180 9.70 -15.82 6.46
CA GLY A 180 10.99 -16.29 6.01
C GLY A 180 11.12 -17.79 6.21
N ASN A 181 11.83 -18.45 5.30
CA ASN A 181 12.32 -19.81 5.50
C ASN A 181 13.52 -19.81 6.44
#